data_AF-A0A812MJG4-F1
#
_entry.id   AF-A0A812MJG4-F1
#
_cell.length_a   1.000
_cell.length_b   1.000
_cell.length_c   1.000
_cell.angle_alpha   90.00
_cell.angle_beta   90.00
_cell.angle_gamma   90.00
#
_symmetry.space_group_name_H-M   'P 1'
#
loop_
_entity.id
_entity.type
_entity.pdbx_description
1 polymer ?
#
loop_
_entity_poly.entity_id
_entity_poly.type
_entity_poly.pdbx_seq_one_letter_code
_entity_poly.pdbx_strand_id
1 'polypeptide(L)'
;MVKLNKAGGGGEGESQSIINLDDFLAGLTAASLAENKVLQSIPAVAAMIADFASAVESVSQLLRWVFLREPAFSQVASKQEHVSPEALQVWADAAESRLSSLVEDPQVVLRVQTKLVSPVKLELARLYSAGLDSVAPIVDQLTGNMLGAGLTKGLYEDLMIKIPSNHKLAKLVDAFAKVAMFPSKVSEKDQVRSFIQSLKTLSEELARVISQGPEIEAADLLRTKIADPTTRNFLHQQVSALHQRLTTVSSNFVKDAWAKHGEVASILDDLPSPDAKKEETYRTAMLQHCATLAQKSASVGAILETLRSFKAELEILSKIQFVDGLQSGLESQVSYEPAGSADVFAEQCNRSVTLSKLHVALIAAICLMRNPSLTKRTEEGKTLMAKLKEVHPTLVKHIQDWKPYATVSTPGFRVRAYAETLAAEVLAVISPQDPAKTTDSKRKKKGKADEDDDDEERTKAKSAKNSDAKAKEKKDKSDKKDKKDKKDTTPEEPTEKAKKAVKDKDKDKSDKKPRVLD
;
A
#
# COMPACT_ATOMS: atom_id res chain seq x y z
N MET A 1 33.37 24.16 -49.86
CA MET A 1 34.54 23.27 -50.08
C MET A 1 35.60 23.65 -49.06
N VAL A 2 35.67 22.95 -47.92
CA VAL A 2 36.72 23.16 -46.91
C VAL A 2 37.75 22.06 -47.12
N LYS A 3 38.92 22.40 -47.67
CA LYS A 3 40.07 21.49 -47.78
C LYS A 3 40.91 21.65 -46.50
N LEU A 4 41.01 20.59 -45.70
CA LEU A 4 42.04 20.49 -44.67
C LEU A 4 43.29 19.93 -45.34
N ASN A 5 44.31 20.77 -45.52
CA ASN A 5 45.63 20.31 -45.94
C ASN A 5 46.25 19.47 -44.82
N LYS A 6 46.52 18.20 -45.12
CA LYS A 6 47.41 17.36 -44.31
C LYS A 6 48.82 17.89 -44.48
N ALA A 7 49.36 18.53 -43.45
CA ALA A 7 50.76 18.96 -43.45
C ALA A 7 51.67 17.72 -43.35
N GLY A 8 52.48 17.50 -44.38
CA GLY A 8 53.72 16.73 -44.29
C GLY A 8 53.68 15.30 -44.84
N GLY A 9 54.50 15.06 -45.88
CA GLY A 9 54.99 13.74 -46.28
C GLY A 9 54.49 13.26 -47.64
N GLY A 10 55.32 13.47 -48.67
CA GLY A 10 55.03 13.14 -50.07
C GLY A 10 54.77 11.64 -50.32
N GLY A 11 53.76 11.42 -51.15
CA GLY A 11 53.30 10.15 -51.70
C GLY A 11 51.94 10.44 -52.32
N GLU A 12 51.76 10.16 -53.60
CA GLU A 12 50.60 10.52 -54.43
C GLU A 12 49.28 10.36 -53.67
N GLY A 13 48.75 11.51 -53.23
CA GLY A 13 47.55 11.56 -52.39
C GLY A 13 46.32 11.52 -53.26
N GLU A 14 45.62 10.39 -53.26
CA GLU A 14 44.18 10.38 -53.54
C GLU A 14 43.52 11.42 -52.64
N SER A 15 43.02 12.49 -53.25
CA SER A 15 42.20 13.47 -52.55
C SER A 15 40.87 12.81 -52.23
N GLN A 16 40.79 12.07 -51.11
CA GLN A 16 39.52 11.61 -50.56
C GLN A 16 38.69 12.86 -50.22
N SER A 17 37.70 13.17 -51.06
CA SER A 17 36.74 14.21 -50.76
C SER A 17 36.01 13.82 -49.47
N ILE A 18 36.16 14.64 -48.43
CA ILE A 18 35.58 14.42 -47.09
C ILE A 18 34.04 14.30 -47.17
N ILE A 19 33.43 14.79 -48.24
CA ILE A 19 31.99 14.69 -48.52
C ILE A 19 31.85 14.17 -49.96
N ASN A 20 31.30 12.97 -50.12
CA ASN A 20 30.85 12.47 -51.41
C ASN A 20 29.64 13.31 -51.84
N LEU A 21 29.80 14.07 -52.92
CA LEU A 21 28.80 15.01 -53.43
C LEU A 21 27.53 14.30 -53.90
N ASP A 22 27.65 13.07 -54.42
CA ASP A 22 26.50 12.28 -54.87
C ASP A 22 25.67 11.80 -53.68
N ASP A 23 26.31 11.35 -52.59
CA ASP A 23 25.63 10.98 -51.35
C ASP A 23 25.00 12.20 -50.66
N PHE A 24 25.66 13.36 -50.74
CA PHE A 24 25.14 14.62 -50.19
C PHE A 24 23.93 15.15 -50.96
N LEU A 25 23.96 15.06 -52.30
CA LEU A 25 22.83 15.43 -53.16
C LEU A 25 21.66 14.46 -53.00
N ALA A 26 21.91 13.16 -52.88
CA ALA A 26 20.89 12.18 -52.54
C ALA A 26 20.23 12.49 -51.18
N GLY A 27 21.04 12.85 -50.17
CA GLY A 27 20.55 13.29 -48.85
C GLY A 27 19.70 14.56 -48.90
N LEU A 28 20.10 15.57 -49.67
CA LEU A 28 19.32 16.80 -49.90
C LEU A 28 18.00 16.54 -50.65
N THR A 29 18.02 15.61 -51.60
CA THR A 29 16.83 15.21 -52.37
C THR A 29 15.84 14.46 -51.48
N ALA A 30 16.33 13.56 -50.62
CA ALA A 30 15.49 12.88 -49.63
C ALA A 30 14.90 13.86 -48.59
N ALA A 31 15.69 14.81 -48.10
CA ALA A 31 15.23 15.84 -47.16
C ALA A 31 14.15 16.76 -47.78
N SER A 32 14.35 17.20 -49.02
CA SER A 32 13.37 18.04 -49.73
C SER A 32 12.08 17.27 -50.10
N LEU A 33 12.15 15.96 -50.34
CA LEU A 33 10.98 15.11 -50.50
C LEU A 33 10.19 14.93 -49.19
N ALA A 34 10.88 14.83 -48.05
CA ALA A 34 10.26 14.72 -46.73
C ALA A 34 9.49 16.00 -46.34
N GLU A 35 9.92 17.17 -46.81
CA GLU A 35 9.26 18.47 -46.55
C GLU A 35 8.16 18.84 -47.57
N ASN A 36 7.88 17.97 -48.53
CA ASN A 36 6.90 18.23 -49.59
C ASN A 36 5.46 18.14 -49.08
N LYS A 37 4.78 19.28 -48.96
CA LYS A 37 3.40 19.41 -48.46
C LYS A 37 2.35 18.59 -49.24
N VAL A 38 2.60 18.31 -50.52
CA VAL A 38 1.68 17.51 -51.35
C VAL A 38 1.80 16.02 -51.01
N LEU A 39 3.02 15.51 -50.82
CA LEU A 39 3.25 14.12 -50.40
C LEU A 39 2.75 13.88 -48.97
N GLN A 40 2.90 14.86 -48.08
CA GLN A 40 2.36 14.82 -46.72
C GLN A 40 0.82 14.86 -46.67
N SER A 41 0.13 15.23 -47.75
CA SER A 41 -1.35 15.22 -47.81
C SER A 41 -1.94 13.82 -48.04
N ILE A 42 -1.10 12.84 -48.41
CA ILE A 42 -1.50 11.44 -48.62
C ILE A 42 -1.19 10.66 -47.34
N PRO A 43 -2.18 10.12 -46.60
CA PRO A 43 -1.96 9.56 -45.26
C PRO A 43 -0.89 8.47 -45.17
N ALA A 44 -0.84 7.55 -46.14
CA ALA A 44 0.15 6.47 -46.17
C ALA A 44 1.58 6.97 -46.43
N VAL A 45 1.73 7.98 -47.29
CA VAL A 45 3.02 8.59 -47.62
C VAL A 45 3.49 9.49 -46.47
N ALA A 46 2.58 10.22 -45.84
CA ALA A 46 2.86 11.02 -44.65
C ALA A 46 3.36 10.16 -43.49
N ALA A 47 2.76 8.99 -43.26
CA ALA A 47 3.22 8.02 -42.26
C ALA A 47 4.64 7.51 -42.58
N MET A 48 4.91 7.13 -43.83
CA MET A 48 6.23 6.68 -44.26
C MET A 48 7.31 7.76 -44.13
N ILE A 49 6.99 9.01 -44.50
CA ILE A 49 7.89 10.17 -44.34
C ILE A 49 8.17 10.44 -42.86
N ALA A 50 7.15 10.38 -42.00
CA ALA A 50 7.31 10.57 -40.56
C ALA A 50 8.18 9.46 -39.94
N ASP A 51 7.98 8.21 -40.35
CA ASP A 51 8.78 7.07 -39.90
C ASP A 51 10.24 7.20 -40.34
N PHE A 52 10.49 7.61 -41.59
CA PHE A 52 11.83 7.88 -42.12
C PHE A 52 12.51 9.03 -41.39
N ALA A 53 11.85 10.18 -41.22
CA ALA A 53 12.39 11.32 -40.50
C ALA A 53 12.74 10.97 -39.04
N SER A 54 11.88 10.22 -38.36
CA SER A 54 12.12 9.76 -36.99
C SER A 54 13.27 8.75 -36.89
N ALA A 55 13.46 7.89 -37.90
CA ALA A 55 14.59 6.98 -37.97
C ALA A 55 15.92 7.73 -38.21
N VAL A 56 15.92 8.69 -39.14
CA VAL A 56 17.08 9.57 -39.39
C VAL A 56 17.47 10.36 -38.15
N GLU A 57 16.49 10.91 -37.43
CA GLU A 57 16.74 11.64 -36.17
C GLU A 57 17.38 10.71 -35.12
N SER A 58 16.84 9.50 -34.94
CA SER A 58 17.38 8.52 -33.96
C SER A 58 18.81 8.10 -34.30
N VAL A 59 19.09 7.83 -35.58
CA VAL A 59 20.46 7.50 -36.05
C VAL A 59 21.40 8.69 -35.90
N SER A 60 20.92 9.91 -36.17
CA SER A 60 21.71 11.14 -36.00
C SER A 60 22.07 11.38 -34.54
N GLN A 61 21.13 11.14 -33.61
CA GLN A 61 21.35 11.25 -32.18
C GLN A 61 22.34 10.17 -31.67
N LEU A 62 22.21 8.91 -32.11
CA LEU A 62 23.19 7.85 -31.82
C LEU A 62 24.57 8.20 -32.35
N LEU A 63 24.65 8.66 -33.60
CA LEU A 63 25.91 9.02 -34.24
C LEU A 63 26.58 10.18 -33.49
N ARG A 64 25.83 11.22 -33.13
CA ARG A 64 26.33 12.32 -32.29
C ARG A 64 26.84 11.81 -30.95
N TRP A 65 26.11 10.91 -30.30
CA TRP A 65 26.49 10.36 -28.99
C TRP A 65 27.77 9.50 -29.06
N VAL A 66 27.86 8.57 -30.02
CA VAL A 66 29.03 7.69 -30.19
C VAL A 66 30.26 8.52 -30.57
N PHE A 67 30.11 9.44 -31.52
CA PHE A 67 31.21 10.26 -32.02
C PHE A 67 31.82 11.16 -30.94
N LEU A 68 31.01 11.74 -30.04
CA LEU A 68 31.50 12.59 -28.94
C LEU A 68 32.19 11.81 -27.80
N ARG A 69 32.17 10.46 -27.85
CA ARG A 69 32.83 9.59 -26.88
C ARG A 69 34.08 8.89 -27.42
N GLU A 70 34.34 9.01 -28.71
CA GLU A 70 35.58 8.52 -29.31
C GLU A 70 36.79 9.30 -28.75
N PRO A 71 37.91 8.64 -28.38
CA PRO A 71 39.07 9.29 -27.77
C PRO A 71 39.64 10.45 -28.60
N ALA A 72 39.50 10.34 -29.93
CA ALA A 72 39.90 11.37 -30.88
C ALA A 72 39.17 12.73 -30.69
N PHE A 73 38.00 12.72 -30.04
CA PHE A 73 37.18 13.91 -29.77
C PHE A 73 37.10 14.26 -28.28
N SER A 74 37.99 13.69 -27.46
CA SER A 74 38.08 13.97 -26.01
C SER A 74 38.20 15.46 -25.67
N GLN A 75 38.75 16.29 -26.57
CA GLN A 75 38.84 17.75 -26.39
C GLN A 75 37.49 18.48 -26.52
N VAL A 76 36.49 17.86 -27.15
CA VAL A 76 35.11 18.37 -27.30
C VAL A 76 34.18 17.81 -26.20
N ALA A 77 34.66 16.82 -25.44
CA ALA A 77 33.88 16.08 -24.44
C ALA A 77 33.41 16.90 -23.23
N SER A 78 33.87 18.14 -23.04
CA SER A 78 33.39 19.06 -22.00
C SER A 78 31.92 19.47 -22.16
N LYS A 79 31.30 19.16 -23.31
CA LYS A 79 29.87 19.33 -23.61
C LYS A 79 29.14 18.00 -23.84
N GLN A 80 29.54 16.93 -23.17
CA GLN A 80 28.74 15.70 -23.17
C GLN A 80 27.38 16.00 -22.54
N GLU A 81 26.34 16.11 -23.38
CA GLU A 81 24.96 16.14 -22.92
C GLU A 81 24.71 14.85 -22.13
N HIS A 82 24.32 14.98 -20.86
CA HIS A 82 23.89 13.85 -20.06
C HIS A 82 22.60 13.30 -20.69
N VAL A 83 22.72 12.23 -21.46
CA VAL A 83 21.58 11.50 -22.00
C VAL A 83 21.16 10.44 -21.00
N SER A 84 19.88 10.42 -20.65
CA SER A 84 19.29 9.39 -19.79
C SER A 84 19.37 8.01 -20.45
N PRO A 85 19.59 6.91 -19.70
CA PRO A 85 19.63 5.56 -20.25
C PRO A 85 18.36 5.18 -21.03
N GLU A 86 17.19 5.69 -20.65
CA GLU A 86 15.92 5.47 -21.34
C GLU A 86 15.95 6.04 -22.76
N ALA A 87 16.48 7.25 -22.94
CA ALA A 87 16.61 7.88 -24.24
C ALA A 87 17.58 7.10 -25.14
N LEU A 88 18.72 6.66 -24.59
CA LEU A 88 19.68 5.82 -25.32
C LEU A 88 19.05 4.49 -25.79
N GLN A 89 18.25 3.84 -24.94
CA GLN A 89 17.54 2.61 -25.29
C GLN A 89 16.52 2.87 -26.42
N VAL A 90 15.71 3.93 -26.31
CA VAL A 90 14.74 4.31 -27.35
C VAL A 90 15.43 4.55 -28.69
N TRP A 91 16.57 5.24 -28.69
CA TRP A 91 17.32 5.50 -29.92
C TRP A 91 17.86 4.21 -30.52
N ALA A 92 18.42 3.31 -29.70
CA ALA A 92 18.96 2.02 -30.14
C ALA A 92 17.86 1.12 -30.73
N ASP A 93 16.72 0.99 -30.05
CA ASP A 93 15.60 0.15 -30.50
C ASP A 93 14.92 0.72 -31.76
N ALA A 94 14.75 2.04 -31.83
CA ALA A 94 14.21 2.72 -32.99
C ALA A 94 15.13 2.57 -34.20
N ALA A 95 16.45 2.70 -34.03
CA ALA A 95 17.41 2.50 -35.10
C ALA A 95 17.38 1.03 -35.59
N GLU A 96 17.43 0.05 -34.68
CA GLU A 96 17.47 -1.37 -35.04
C GLU A 96 16.20 -1.85 -35.76
N SER A 97 15.02 -1.47 -35.25
CA SER A 97 13.73 -1.88 -35.82
C SER A 97 13.41 -1.18 -37.14
N ARG A 98 13.74 0.11 -37.28
CA ARG A 98 13.32 0.93 -38.44
C ARG A 98 14.34 0.97 -39.57
N LEU A 99 15.65 0.84 -39.30
CA LEU A 99 16.62 0.76 -40.39
C LEU A 99 16.43 -0.50 -41.23
N SER A 100 16.08 -1.62 -40.58
CA SER A 100 15.85 -2.90 -41.25
C SER A 100 14.64 -2.87 -42.19
N SER A 101 13.68 -1.96 -41.99
CA SER A 101 12.52 -1.78 -42.87
C SER A 101 12.70 -0.69 -43.93
N LEU A 102 13.66 0.22 -43.76
CA LEU A 102 13.88 1.39 -44.62
C LEU A 102 15.10 1.24 -45.54
N VAL A 103 16.04 0.34 -45.23
CA VAL A 103 17.30 0.18 -45.98
C VAL A 103 17.38 -1.23 -46.53
N GLU A 104 17.38 -1.35 -47.86
CA GLU A 104 17.48 -2.65 -48.56
C GLU A 104 18.90 -3.23 -48.52
N ASP A 105 19.94 -2.41 -48.39
CA ASP A 105 21.34 -2.88 -48.34
C ASP A 105 21.70 -3.47 -46.96
N PRO A 106 21.91 -4.79 -46.87
CA PRO A 106 22.26 -5.46 -45.62
C PRO A 106 23.60 -4.99 -45.04
N GLN A 107 24.52 -4.50 -45.87
CA GLN A 107 25.83 -4.01 -45.42
C GLN A 107 25.75 -2.66 -44.72
N VAL A 108 24.77 -1.82 -45.07
CA VAL A 108 24.51 -0.55 -44.37
C VAL A 108 23.85 -0.83 -43.03
N VAL A 109 22.85 -1.71 -42.99
CA VAL A 109 22.20 -2.14 -41.75
C VAL A 109 23.23 -2.75 -40.78
N LEU A 110 24.10 -3.65 -41.26
CA LEU A 110 25.16 -4.25 -40.45
C LEU A 110 26.16 -3.22 -39.92
N ARG A 111 26.54 -2.23 -40.73
CA ARG A 111 27.46 -1.15 -40.30
C ARG A 111 26.84 -0.27 -39.22
N VAL A 112 25.57 0.12 -39.36
CA VAL A 112 24.88 0.89 -38.32
C VAL A 112 24.72 0.06 -37.04
N GLN A 113 24.34 -1.21 -37.17
CA GLN A 113 24.24 -2.11 -36.01
C GLN A 113 25.58 -2.26 -35.28
N THR A 114 26.67 -2.51 -35.99
CA THR A 114 27.99 -2.76 -35.38
C THR A 114 28.68 -1.49 -34.88
N LYS A 115 28.53 -0.35 -35.55
CA LYS A 115 29.27 0.89 -35.25
C LYS A 115 28.49 1.89 -34.42
N LEU A 116 27.16 1.86 -34.44
CA LEU A 116 26.33 2.82 -33.72
C LEU A 116 25.50 2.15 -32.63
N VAL A 117 24.75 1.10 -32.97
CA VAL A 117 23.86 0.43 -32.02
C VAL A 117 24.65 -0.38 -30.99
N SER A 118 25.65 -1.16 -31.42
CA SER A 118 26.42 -2.03 -30.53
C SER A 118 27.19 -1.26 -29.42
N PRO A 119 27.87 -0.12 -29.69
CA PRO A 119 28.49 0.67 -28.63
C PRO A 119 27.49 1.23 -27.62
N VAL A 120 26.30 1.65 -28.07
CA VAL A 120 25.24 2.11 -27.17
C VAL A 120 24.70 0.98 -26.32
N LYS A 121 24.43 -0.20 -26.91
CA LYS A 121 24.04 -1.40 -26.16
C LYS A 121 25.11 -1.79 -25.13
N LEU A 122 26.39 -1.68 -25.46
CA LEU A 122 27.50 -1.97 -24.55
C LEU A 122 27.58 -0.95 -23.40
N GLU A 123 27.41 0.34 -23.67
CA GLU A 123 27.36 1.35 -22.61
C GLU A 123 26.11 1.21 -21.75
N LEU A 124 24.95 0.90 -22.32
CA LEU A 124 23.74 0.59 -21.58
C LEU A 124 23.98 -0.59 -20.64
N ALA A 125 24.54 -1.70 -21.13
CA ALA A 125 24.91 -2.83 -20.30
C ALA A 125 25.91 -2.44 -19.18
N ARG A 126 26.88 -1.56 -19.48
CA ARG A 126 27.84 -1.05 -18.49
C ARG A 126 27.18 -0.19 -17.41
N LEU A 127 26.28 0.72 -17.81
CA LEU A 127 25.53 1.57 -16.88
C LEU A 127 24.59 0.75 -16.00
N TYR A 128 23.94 -0.26 -16.59
CA TYR A 128 23.05 -1.17 -15.88
C TYR A 128 23.84 -2.01 -14.88
N SER A 129 24.97 -2.59 -15.31
CA SER A 129 25.92 -3.30 -14.44
C SER A 129 26.38 -2.42 -13.28
N ALA A 130 26.78 -1.17 -13.54
CA ALA A 130 27.20 -0.23 -12.51
C ALA A 130 26.08 0.12 -11.52
N GLY A 131 24.83 0.22 -12.00
CA GLY A 131 23.65 0.39 -11.16
C GLY A 131 23.43 -0.80 -10.24
N LEU A 132 23.52 -2.04 -10.77
CA LEU A 132 23.41 -3.26 -9.97
C LEU A 132 24.56 -3.42 -8.98
N ASP A 133 25.80 -3.10 -9.39
CA ASP A 133 26.98 -3.13 -8.53
C ASP A 133 26.84 -2.15 -7.34
N SER A 134 26.05 -1.08 -7.49
CA SER A 134 25.75 -0.15 -6.39
C SER A 134 24.77 -0.71 -5.35
N VAL A 135 24.05 -1.80 -5.66
CA VAL A 135 23.15 -2.51 -4.73
C VAL A 135 23.94 -3.33 -3.73
N ALA A 136 25.02 -4.00 -4.16
CA ALA A 136 25.81 -4.89 -3.31
C ALA A 136 26.32 -4.25 -2.01
N PRO A 137 26.89 -3.02 -2.01
CA PRO A 137 27.27 -2.34 -0.78
C PRO A 137 26.11 -2.11 0.19
N ILE A 138 24.90 -1.84 -0.33
CA ILE A 138 23.70 -1.65 0.51
C ILE A 138 23.30 -2.98 1.14
N VAL A 139 23.34 -4.07 0.37
CA VAL A 139 23.10 -5.43 0.88
C VAL A 139 24.11 -5.80 1.97
N ASP A 140 25.40 -5.54 1.74
CA ASP A 140 26.45 -5.82 2.72
C ASP A 140 26.24 -4.99 4.01
N GLN A 141 25.88 -3.71 3.89
CA GLN A 141 25.60 -2.86 5.05
C GLN A 141 24.35 -3.30 5.81
N LEU A 142 23.31 -3.77 5.11
CA LEU A 142 22.08 -4.28 5.72
C LEU A 142 22.35 -5.56 6.50
N THR A 143 22.99 -6.53 5.86
CA THR A 143 23.32 -7.84 6.46
C THR A 143 24.36 -7.72 7.58
N GLY A 144 25.26 -6.74 7.48
CA GLY A 144 26.23 -6.39 8.53
C GLY A 144 25.66 -5.55 9.68
N ASN A 145 24.35 -5.28 9.72
CA ASN A 145 23.68 -4.42 10.72
C ASN A 145 24.22 -2.97 10.79
N MET A 146 24.86 -2.48 9.73
CA MET A 146 25.44 -1.13 9.68
C MET A 146 24.40 -0.06 9.33
N LEU A 147 23.26 -0.45 8.74
CA LEU A 147 22.20 0.47 8.35
C LEU A 147 21.25 0.88 9.48
N GLY A 148 21.29 0.26 10.67
CA GLY A 148 20.59 0.64 11.91
C GLY A 148 19.16 1.20 11.78
N ALA A 149 19.04 2.46 11.35
CA ALA A 149 17.78 3.18 11.07
C ALA A 149 17.10 2.81 9.73
N GLY A 150 17.73 1.97 8.89
CA GLY A 150 17.28 1.65 7.55
C GLY A 150 17.85 2.60 6.48
N LEU A 151 17.56 2.28 5.22
CA LEU A 151 17.94 3.09 4.06
C LEU A 151 17.18 4.42 4.07
N THR A 152 17.90 5.53 3.89
CA THR A 152 17.26 6.86 3.81
C THR A 152 16.52 7.03 2.47
N LYS A 153 15.48 7.87 2.45
CA LYS A 153 14.72 8.16 1.22
C LYS A 153 15.61 8.71 0.09
N GLY A 154 16.59 9.55 0.42
CA GLY A 154 17.54 10.08 -0.56
C GLY A 154 18.40 8.98 -1.19
N LEU A 155 18.93 8.06 -0.36
CA LEU A 155 19.71 6.92 -0.88
C LEU A 155 18.86 5.94 -1.71
N TYR A 156 17.58 5.76 -1.33
CA TYR A 156 16.63 5.01 -2.15
C TYR A 156 16.42 5.67 -3.52
N GLU A 157 16.14 6.98 -3.56
CA GLU A 157 15.95 7.72 -4.80
C GLU A 157 17.21 7.68 -5.68
N ASP A 158 18.39 7.89 -5.09
CA ASP A 158 19.68 7.81 -5.79
C ASP A 158 19.96 6.41 -6.36
N LEU A 159 19.58 5.35 -5.64
CA LEU A 159 19.70 3.97 -6.12
C LEU A 159 18.76 3.72 -7.30
N MET A 160 17.50 4.15 -7.18
CA MET A 160 16.49 3.93 -8.22
C MET A 160 16.75 4.77 -9.47
N ILE A 161 17.45 5.92 -9.38
CA ILE A 161 17.91 6.69 -10.54
C ILE A 161 18.98 5.93 -11.33
N LYS A 162 19.85 5.15 -10.64
CA LYS A 162 20.92 4.40 -11.29
C LYS A 162 20.46 3.11 -11.95
N ILE A 163 19.26 2.63 -11.59
CA ILE A 163 18.69 1.39 -12.10
C ILE A 163 17.51 1.74 -13.00
N PRO A 164 17.66 1.60 -14.32
CA PRO A 164 16.61 1.93 -15.27
C PRO A 164 15.31 1.19 -15.00
N SER A 165 14.20 1.88 -15.19
CA SER A 165 12.86 1.35 -14.93
C SER A 165 12.48 0.12 -15.79
N ASN A 166 13.07 -0.02 -16.98
CA ASN A 166 12.86 -1.13 -17.91
C ASN A 166 13.76 -2.35 -17.62
N HIS A 167 14.70 -2.26 -16.67
CA HIS A 167 15.61 -3.36 -16.37
C HIS A 167 14.88 -4.56 -15.72
N LYS A 168 15.23 -5.80 -16.11
CA LYS A 168 14.55 -7.03 -15.64
C LYS A 168 14.58 -7.21 -14.11
N LEU A 169 15.64 -6.69 -13.47
CA LEU A 169 15.84 -6.71 -12.01
C LEU A 169 15.33 -5.46 -11.29
N ALA A 170 14.84 -4.41 -11.99
CA ALA A 170 14.45 -3.15 -11.35
C ALA A 170 13.40 -3.35 -10.26
N LYS A 171 12.40 -4.21 -10.52
CA LYS A 171 11.36 -4.55 -9.53
C LYS A 171 11.90 -5.28 -8.31
N LEU A 172 12.86 -6.19 -8.50
CA LEU A 172 13.49 -6.91 -7.41
C LEU A 172 14.29 -5.95 -6.52
N VAL A 173 15.07 -5.05 -7.13
CA VAL A 173 15.86 -4.06 -6.39
C VAL A 173 14.96 -3.06 -5.68
N ASP A 174 13.89 -2.58 -6.31
CA ASP A 174 12.91 -1.71 -5.66
C ASP A 174 12.26 -2.40 -4.44
N ALA A 175 11.84 -3.66 -4.59
CA ALA A 175 11.28 -4.44 -3.49
C ALA A 175 12.30 -4.62 -2.34
N PHE A 176 13.57 -4.90 -2.66
CA PHE A 176 14.64 -5.00 -1.67
C PHE A 176 14.89 -3.68 -0.97
N ALA A 177 14.99 -2.58 -1.72
CA ALA A 177 15.26 -1.26 -1.17
C ALA A 177 14.12 -0.80 -0.25
N LYS A 178 12.87 -1.10 -0.61
CA LYS A 178 11.70 -0.88 0.27
C LYS A 178 11.80 -1.65 1.58
N VAL A 179 12.23 -2.91 1.56
CA VAL A 179 12.52 -3.69 2.78
C VAL A 179 13.66 -3.03 3.57
N ALA A 180 14.72 -2.59 2.90
CA ALA A 180 15.87 -1.94 3.52
C ALA A 180 15.56 -0.59 4.15
N MET A 181 14.52 0.11 3.70
CA MET A 181 14.06 1.37 4.29
C MET A 181 13.46 1.20 5.69
N PHE A 182 13.08 -0.02 6.08
CA PHE A 182 12.56 -0.25 7.42
C PHE A 182 13.71 -0.39 8.44
N PRO A 183 13.60 0.26 9.61
CA PRO A 183 14.58 0.10 10.66
C PRO A 183 14.59 -1.35 11.17
N SER A 184 15.71 -1.78 11.75
CA SER A 184 15.86 -3.15 12.31
C SER A 184 14.83 -3.50 13.40
N LYS A 185 14.12 -2.49 13.93
CA LYS A 185 13.04 -2.63 14.90
C LYS A 185 11.82 -1.81 14.47
N VAL A 186 10.95 -2.38 13.65
CA VAL A 186 9.69 -1.73 13.23
C VAL A 186 8.68 -1.74 14.38
N SER A 187 8.49 -0.63 15.09
CA SER A 187 7.66 -0.60 16.31
C SER A 187 6.18 -0.29 16.08
N GLU A 188 5.85 0.53 15.08
CA GLU A 188 4.50 1.03 14.82
C GLU A 188 3.65 0.07 13.96
N LYS A 189 2.35 -0.04 14.27
CA LYS A 189 1.42 -0.98 13.62
C LYS A 189 1.35 -0.79 12.09
N ASP A 190 1.26 0.45 11.62
CA ASP A 190 1.17 0.74 10.18
C ASP A 190 2.49 0.49 9.44
N GLN A 191 3.61 0.68 10.14
CA GLN A 191 4.93 0.34 9.62
C GLN A 191 5.10 -1.19 9.54
N VAL A 192 4.61 -1.95 10.52
CA VAL A 192 4.65 -3.43 10.50
C VAL A 192 3.92 -3.96 9.28
N ARG A 193 2.71 -3.50 8.99
CA ARG A 193 1.95 -3.96 7.82
C ARG A 193 2.66 -3.63 6.50
N SER A 194 3.19 -2.41 6.39
CA SER A 194 3.94 -1.97 5.21
C SER A 194 5.22 -2.79 5.02
N PHE A 195 5.89 -3.15 6.11
CA PHE A 195 7.08 -4.00 6.10
C PHE A 195 6.75 -5.43 5.66
N ILE A 196 5.70 -6.05 6.20
CA ILE A 196 5.23 -7.38 5.79
C ILE A 196 4.92 -7.41 4.29
N GLN A 197 4.23 -6.38 3.78
CA GLN A 197 3.92 -6.29 2.36
C GLN A 197 5.18 -6.13 1.49
N SER A 198 6.16 -5.38 1.97
CA SER A 198 7.45 -5.22 1.27
C SER A 198 8.23 -6.53 1.24
N LEU A 199 8.29 -7.27 2.35
CA LEU A 199 8.90 -8.61 2.42
C LEU A 199 8.20 -9.61 1.50
N LYS A 200 6.86 -9.60 1.46
CA LYS A 200 6.09 -10.44 0.54
C LYS A 200 6.45 -10.16 -0.91
N THR A 201 6.42 -8.87 -1.30
CA THR A 201 6.74 -8.44 -2.66
C THR A 201 8.17 -8.86 -3.04
N LEU A 202 9.13 -8.70 -2.13
CA LEU A 202 10.51 -9.14 -2.33
C LEU A 202 10.61 -10.65 -2.54
N SER A 203 9.90 -11.45 -1.75
CA SER A 203 9.88 -12.92 -1.89
C SER A 203 9.28 -13.36 -3.22
N GLU A 204 8.17 -12.76 -3.65
CA GLU A 204 7.51 -13.05 -4.93
C GLU A 204 8.40 -12.65 -6.12
N GLU A 205 9.01 -11.46 -6.09
CA GLU A 205 9.90 -11.01 -7.15
C GLU A 205 11.20 -11.83 -7.22
N LEU A 206 11.75 -12.25 -6.07
CA LEU A 206 12.93 -13.11 -6.04
C LEU A 206 12.61 -14.48 -6.65
N ALA A 207 11.48 -15.09 -6.28
CA ALA A 207 11.03 -16.35 -6.86
C ALA A 207 10.77 -16.24 -8.37
N ARG A 208 10.16 -15.13 -8.80
CA ARG A 208 9.94 -14.83 -10.23
C ARG A 208 11.27 -14.74 -10.99
N VAL A 209 12.24 -14.00 -10.46
CA VAL A 209 13.56 -13.83 -11.07
C VAL A 209 14.32 -15.16 -11.16
N ILE A 210 14.28 -15.97 -10.10
CA ILE A 210 14.92 -17.30 -10.07
C ILE A 210 14.27 -18.26 -11.08
N SER A 211 12.93 -18.25 -11.19
CA SER A 211 12.20 -19.13 -12.14
C SER A 211 12.35 -18.72 -13.61
N GLN A 212 12.63 -17.45 -13.89
CA GLN A 212 12.94 -16.93 -15.23
C GLN A 212 14.39 -17.15 -15.66
N GLY A 213 15.10 -18.11 -15.05
CA GLY A 213 16.54 -18.38 -15.18
C GLY A 213 17.22 -18.27 -16.56
N PRO A 214 16.59 -18.59 -17.71
CA PRO A 214 17.23 -18.37 -19.02
C PRO A 214 17.15 -16.94 -19.56
N GLU A 215 16.27 -16.07 -19.04
CA GLU A 215 16.07 -14.71 -19.54
C GLU A 215 16.87 -13.64 -18.78
N ILE A 216 17.34 -13.95 -17.57
CA ILE A 216 18.11 -13.03 -16.73
C ILE A 216 19.54 -13.56 -16.68
N GLU A 217 20.52 -12.73 -17.04
CA GLU A 217 21.92 -13.14 -16.90
C GLU A 217 22.18 -13.44 -15.43
N ALA A 218 22.50 -14.70 -15.10
CA ALA A 218 22.79 -15.11 -13.72
C ALA A 218 23.88 -14.24 -13.07
N ALA A 219 24.78 -13.68 -13.89
CA ALA A 219 25.79 -12.71 -13.48
C ALA A 219 25.18 -11.42 -12.89
N ASP A 220 24.10 -10.90 -13.48
CA ASP A 220 23.44 -9.67 -13.00
C ASP A 220 22.77 -9.87 -11.64
N LEU A 221 22.13 -11.02 -11.43
CA LEU A 221 21.55 -11.34 -10.13
C LEU A 221 22.63 -11.48 -9.05
N LEU A 222 23.74 -12.14 -9.37
CA LEU A 222 24.89 -12.30 -8.48
C LEU A 222 25.53 -10.95 -8.12
N ARG A 223 25.63 -10.00 -9.08
CA ARG A 223 26.13 -8.64 -8.81
C ARG A 223 25.34 -7.92 -7.72
N THR A 224 24.03 -8.13 -7.64
CA THR A 224 23.21 -7.47 -6.62
C THR A 224 23.42 -8.01 -5.20
N LYS A 225 23.94 -9.24 -5.05
CA LYS A 225 23.99 -10.00 -3.79
C LYS A 225 22.64 -10.25 -3.10
N ILE A 226 21.51 -9.85 -3.70
CA ILE A 226 20.17 -10.04 -3.09
C ILE A 226 19.85 -11.53 -2.96
N ALA A 227 20.22 -12.32 -3.97
CA ALA A 227 20.05 -13.77 -3.98
C ALA A 227 21.16 -14.52 -3.24
N ASP A 228 22.09 -13.83 -2.56
CA ASP A 228 23.16 -14.53 -1.83
C ASP A 228 22.58 -15.27 -0.61
N PRO A 229 23.14 -16.44 -0.25
CA PRO A 229 22.71 -17.20 0.92
C PRO A 229 22.70 -16.36 2.21
N THR A 230 23.70 -15.49 2.39
CA THR A 230 23.80 -14.60 3.56
C THR A 230 22.61 -13.63 3.62
N THR A 231 22.27 -12.99 2.51
CA THR A 231 21.13 -12.06 2.41
C THR A 231 19.81 -12.77 2.64
N ARG A 232 19.62 -13.93 2.00
CA ARG A 232 18.44 -14.77 2.18
C ARG A 232 18.24 -15.20 3.63
N ASN A 233 19.31 -15.62 4.30
CA ASN A 233 19.30 -15.97 5.72
C ASN A 233 18.93 -14.78 6.61
N PHE A 234 19.49 -13.60 6.34
CA PHE A 234 19.14 -12.38 7.06
C PHE A 234 17.65 -12.04 6.91
N LEU A 235 17.12 -12.03 5.69
CA LEU A 235 15.70 -11.75 5.42
C LEU A 235 14.79 -12.78 6.13
N HIS A 236 15.19 -14.05 6.13
CA HIS A 236 14.49 -15.10 6.85
C HIS A 236 14.49 -14.89 8.37
N GLN A 237 15.60 -14.43 8.96
CA GLN A 237 15.67 -14.05 10.36
C GLN A 237 14.73 -12.88 10.69
N GLN A 238 14.62 -11.88 9.80
CA GLN A 238 13.68 -10.76 9.98
C GLN A 238 12.22 -11.23 9.97
N VAL A 239 11.85 -12.08 9.02
CA VAL A 239 10.51 -12.71 8.96
C VAL A 239 10.24 -13.49 10.25
N SER A 240 11.20 -14.29 10.71
CA SER A 240 11.07 -15.11 11.92
C SER A 240 10.92 -14.27 13.18
N ALA A 241 11.73 -13.22 13.34
CA ALA A 241 11.65 -12.30 14.47
C ALA A 241 10.31 -11.55 14.49
N LEU A 242 9.82 -11.10 13.34
CA LEU A 242 8.54 -10.43 13.22
C LEU A 242 7.37 -11.36 13.55
N HIS A 243 7.42 -12.60 13.05
CA HIS A 243 6.45 -13.63 13.35
C HIS A 243 6.38 -13.91 14.86
N GLN A 244 7.51 -14.17 15.52
CA GLN A 244 7.56 -14.39 16.98
C GLN A 244 7.00 -13.21 17.77
N ARG A 245 7.29 -11.98 17.35
CA ARG A 245 6.77 -10.78 17.99
C ARG A 245 5.25 -10.68 17.84
N LEU A 246 4.72 -10.87 16.64
CA LEU A 246 3.27 -10.85 16.39
C LEU A 246 2.54 -11.97 17.13
N THR A 247 3.11 -13.17 17.21
CA THR A 247 2.56 -14.28 18.01
C THR A 247 2.52 -13.93 19.49
N THR A 248 3.58 -13.33 20.03
CA THR A 248 3.66 -12.92 21.45
C THR A 248 2.64 -11.83 21.77
N VAL A 249 2.55 -10.81 20.92
CA VAL A 249 1.56 -9.72 21.06
C VAL A 249 0.15 -10.29 20.98
N SER A 250 -0.13 -11.16 20.01
CA SER A 250 -1.44 -11.80 19.85
C SER A 250 -1.80 -12.65 21.06
N SER A 251 -0.86 -13.40 21.62
CA SER A 251 -1.08 -14.20 22.84
C SER A 251 -1.44 -13.33 24.05
N ASN A 252 -0.84 -12.15 24.18
CA ASN A 252 -1.20 -11.20 25.24
C ASN A 252 -2.61 -10.62 25.03
N PHE A 253 -2.98 -10.32 23.79
CA PHE A 253 -4.34 -9.88 23.45
C PHE A 253 -5.38 -10.96 23.73
N VAL A 254 -5.08 -12.24 23.45
CA VAL A 254 -5.98 -13.36 23.80
C VAL A 254 -6.19 -13.43 25.32
N LYS A 255 -5.11 -13.32 26.11
CA LYS A 255 -5.21 -13.29 27.59
C LYS A 255 -6.06 -12.11 28.09
N ASP A 256 -5.84 -10.91 27.56
CA ASP A 256 -6.62 -9.71 27.94
C ASP A 256 -8.10 -9.84 27.55
N ALA A 257 -8.37 -10.37 26.35
CA ALA A 257 -9.74 -10.65 25.92
C ALA A 257 -10.42 -11.68 26.81
N TRP A 258 -9.72 -12.75 27.22
CA TRP A 258 -10.26 -13.75 28.15
C TRP A 258 -10.58 -13.17 29.53
N ALA A 259 -9.67 -12.37 30.09
CA ALA A 259 -9.90 -11.71 31.37
C ALA A 259 -11.14 -10.81 31.32
N LYS A 260 -11.24 -9.96 30.28
CA LYS A 260 -12.40 -9.07 30.09
C LYS A 260 -13.68 -9.84 29.76
N HIS A 261 -13.59 -10.91 28.99
CA HIS A 261 -14.71 -11.81 28.72
C HIS A 261 -15.23 -12.44 30.02
N GLY A 262 -14.34 -12.90 30.90
CA GLY A 262 -14.70 -13.45 32.21
C GLY A 262 -15.43 -12.44 33.09
N GLU A 263 -14.96 -11.19 33.13
CA GLU A 263 -15.66 -10.10 33.83
C GLU A 263 -17.06 -9.84 33.24
N VAL A 264 -17.18 -9.79 31.90
CA VAL A 264 -18.46 -9.61 31.22
C VAL A 264 -19.41 -10.78 31.52
N ALA A 265 -18.92 -12.02 31.46
CA ALA A 265 -19.70 -13.21 31.75
C ALA A 265 -20.20 -13.21 33.20
N SER A 266 -19.34 -12.88 34.18
CA SER A 266 -19.73 -12.77 35.58
C SER A 266 -20.85 -11.73 35.78
N ILE A 267 -20.73 -10.54 35.17
CA ILE A 267 -21.79 -9.54 35.24
C ILE A 267 -23.08 -10.09 34.64
N LEU A 268 -23.00 -10.76 33.48
CA LEU A 268 -24.19 -11.30 32.80
C LEU A 268 -24.88 -12.41 33.60
N ASP A 269 -24.11 -13.24 34.30
CA ASP A 269 -24.62 -14.33 35.14
C ASP A 269 -25.29 -13.82 36.43
N ASP A 270 -24.81 -12.69 36.97
CA ASP A 270 -25.37 -12.06 38.17
C ASP A 270 -26.68 -11.28 37.90
N LEU A 271 -27.02 -11.03 36.63
CA LEU A 271 -28.21 -10.27 36.29
C LEU A 271 -29.49 -11.12 36.47
N PRO A 272 -30.53 -10.56 37.09
CA PRO A 272 -31.82 -11.24 37.16
C PRO A 272 -32.40 -11.42 35.75
N SER A 273 -33.24 -12.45 35.56
CA SER A 273 -33.95 -12.62 34.30
C SER A 273 -34.85 -11.41 34.04
N PRO A 274 -34.81 -10.79 32.85
CA PRO A 274 -35.78 -9.78 32.49
C PRO A 274 -37.14 -10.47 32.33
N ASP A 275 -38.10 -10.07 33.16
CA ASP A 275 -39.49 -10.51 33.07
C ASP A 275 -40.40 -9.34 33.47
N ALA A 276 -41.63 -9.32 32.96
CA ALA A 276 -42.56 -8.22 33.20
C ALA A 276 -42.97 -8.06 34.69
N LYS A 277 -42.82 -9.11 35.51
CA LYS A 277 -43.16 -9.09 36.94
C LYS A 277 -42.00 -8.60 37.81
N LYS A 278 -40.77 -8.67 37.30
CA LYS A 278 -39.51 -8.31 37.98
C LYS A 278 -38.73 -7.25 37.20
N GLU A 279 -39.39 -6.53 36.30
CA GLU A 279 -38.79 -5.50 35.45
C GLU A 279 -38.04 -4.45 36.29
N GLU A 280 -38.61 -4.02 37.42
CA GLU A 280 -37.99 -3.03 38.32
C GLU A 280 -36.69 -3.55 38.96
N THR A 281 -36.67 -4.82 39.38
CA THR A 281 -35.49 -5.48 39.94
C THR A 281 -34.41 -5.62 38.87
N TYR A 282 -34.79 -6.04 37.66
CA TYR A 282 -33.89 -6.09 36.52
C TYR A 282 -33.34 -4.71 36.17
N ARG A 283 -34.19 -3.70 36.13
CA ARG A 283 -33.81 -2.32 35.81
C ARG A 283 -32.76 -1.79 36.79
N THR A 284 -33.02 -1.98 38.08
CA THR A 284 -32.12 -1.51 39.15
C THR A 284 -30.77 -2.22 39.08
N ALA A 285 -30.75 -3.54 38.93
CA ALA A 285 -29.52 -4.32 38.79
C ALA A 285 -28.72 -3.93 37.52
N MET A 286 -29.39 -3.83 36.36
CA MET A 286 -28.72 -3.44 35.12
C MET A 286 -28.14 -2.04 35.16
N LEU A 287 -28.81 -1.06 35.79
CA LEU A 287 -28.31 0.30 35.88
C LEU A 287 -26.99 0.40 36.64
N GLN A 288 -26.76 -0.46 37.64
CA GLN A 288 -25.49 -0.51 38.38
C GLN A 288 -24.32 -0.99 37.51
N HIS A 289 -24.59 -1.88 36.54
CA HIS A 289 -23.56 -2.50 35.72
C HIS A 289 -23.48 -1.96 34.29
N CYS A 290 -24.45 -1.15 33.83
CA CYS A 290 -24.62 -0.77 32.43
C CYS A 290 -23.36 -0.14 31.82
N ALA A 291 -22.74 0.82 32.53
CA ALA A 291 -21.54 1.51 32.04
C ALA A 291 -20.35 0.55 31.91
N THR A 292 -20.11 -0.26 32.95
CA THR A 292 -19.04 -1.26 32.98
C THR A 292 -19.23 -2.31 31.88
N LEU A 293 -20.46 -2.82 31.73
CA LEU A 293 -20.79 -3.82 30.72
C LEU A 293 -20.60 -3.28 29.30
N ALA A 294 -21.03 -2.04 29.03
CA ALA A 294 -20.83 -1.38 27.75
C ALA A 294 -19.33 -1.17 27.44
N GLN A 295 -18.56 -0.69 28.41
CA GLN A 295 -17.12 -0.43 28.24
C GLN A 295 -16.33 -1.73 28.00
N LYS A 296 -16.55 -2.76 28.82
CA LYS A 296 -15.82 -4.03 28.76
C LYS A 296 -16.16 -4.80 27.49
N SER A 297 -17.44 -4.88 27.12
CA SER A 297 -17.87 -5.53 25.87
C SER A 297 -17.33 -4.82 24.62
N ALA A 298 -17.27 -3.48 24.62
CA ALA A 298 -16.63 -2.72 23.56
C ALA A 298 -15.11 -3.02 23.48
N SER A 299 -14.43 -3.11 24.63
CA SER A 299 -13.02 -3.47 24.67
C SER A 299 -12.75 -4.89 24.14
N VAL A 300 -13.58 -5.89 24.50
CA VAL A 300 -13.45 -7.25 23.96
C VAL A 300 -13.61 -7.22 22.44
N GLY A 301 -14.63 -6.52 21.93
CA GLY A 301 -14.84 -6.37 20.48
C GLY A 301 -13.64 -5.75 19.75
N ALA A 302 -13.04 -4.70 20.32
CA ALA A 302 -11.85 -4.06 19.74
C ALA A 302 -10.61 -4.98 19.73
N ILE A 303 -10.44 -5.81 20.76
CA ILE A 303 -9.36 -6.79 20.83
C ILE A 303 -9.56 -7.88 19.77
N LEU A 304 -10.78 -8.41 19.61
CA LEU A 304 -11.08 -9.40 18.58
C LEU A 304 -10.78 -8.89 17.17
N GLU A 305 -11.11 -7.63 16.88
CA GLU A 305 -10.78 -7.01 15.59
C GLU A 305 -9.26 -6.93 15.37
N THR A 306 -8.52 -6.57 16.42
CA THR A 306 -7.05 -6.50 16.38
C THR A 306 -6.45 -7.89 16.16
N LEU A 307 -6.94 -8.91 16.85
CA LEU A 307 -6.51 -10.30 16.67
C LEU A 307 -6.79 -10.81 15.25
N ARG A 308 -7.93 -10.46 14.66
CA ARG A 308 -8.24 -10.80 13.26
C ARG A 308 -7.22 -10.19 12.28
N SER A 309 -6.85 -8.92 12.49
CA SER A 309 -5.80 -8.27 11.70
C SER A 309 -4.45 -8.98 11.82
N PHE A 310 -4.04 -9.35 13.04
CA PHE A 310 -2.78 -10.06 13.24
C PHE A 310 -2.79 -11.49 12.67
N LYS A 311 -3.92 -12.19 12.71
CA LYS A 311 -4.06 -13.50 12.06
C LYS A 311 -3.76 -13.41 10.56
N ALA A 312 -4.32 -12.42 9.87
CA ALA A 312 -4.06 -12.20 8.44
C ALA A 312 -2.58 -11.85 8.16
N GLU A 313 -1.97 -11.04 9.02
CA GLU A 313 -0.55 -10.67 8.91
C GLU A 313 0.39 -11.87 9.14
N LEU A 314 0.08 -12.73 10.12
CA LEU A 314 0.79 -13.99 10.37
C LEU A 314 0.66 -14.98 9.20
N GLU A 315 -0.53 -15.09 8.60
CA GLU A 315 -0.74 -15.92 7.41
C GLU A 315 0.11 -15.46 6.23
N ILE A 316 0.27 -14.16 6.02
CA ILE A 316 1.17 -13.63 4.98
C ILE A 316 2.61 -14.03 5.30
N LEU A 317 3.07 -13.78 6.53
CA LEU A 317 4.45 -14.10 6.94
C LEU A 317 4.79 -15.58 6.78
N SER A 318 3.84 -16.48 7.07
CA SER A 318 4.03 -17.93 6.90
C SER A 318 4.28 -18.38 5.45
N LYS A 319 3.86 -17.56 4.48
CA LYS A 319 4.02 -17.84 3.04
C LYS A 319 5.28 -17.22 2.46
N ILE A 320 5.95 -16.31 3.18
CA ILE A 320 7.17 -15.65 2.71
C ILE A 320 8.33 -16.64 2.80
N GLN A 321 8.97 -16.92 1.66
CA GLN A 321 10.08 -17.85 1.58
C GLN A 321 11.28 -17.18 0.89
N PHE A 322 12.42 -17.25 1.57
CA PHE A 322 13.70 -16.78 1.04
C PHE A 322 14.75 -17.90 0.95
N VAL A 323 14.54 -19.05 1.59
CA VAL A 323 15.47 -20.19 1.59
C VAL A 323 14.71 -21.42 1.11
N ASP A 324 15.21 -22.06 0.05
CA ASP A 324 14.57 -23.23 -0.57
C ASP A 324 14.50 -24.39 0.42
N GLY A 325 13.34 -25.07 0.48
CA GLY A 325 13.14 -26.27 1.30
C GLY A 325 13.00 -26.03 2.81
N LEU A 326 13.30 -24.82 3.31
CA LEU A 326 12.84 -24.39 4.63
C LEU A 326 11.41 -23.90 4.47
N GLN A 327 10.44 -24.82 4.56
CA GLN A 327 9.17 -24.44 5.15
C GLN A 327 9.54 -23.88 6.51
N SER A 328 9.45 -22.56 6.64
CA SER A 328 9.69 -21.88 7.89
C SER A 328 8.83 -22.62 8.92
N GLY A 329 9.46 -23.29 9.89
CA GLY A 329 8.81 -23.91 11.05
C GLY A 329 8.21 -22.84 11.98
N LEU A 330 7.63 -21.79 11.39
CA LEU A 330 6.88 -20.71 11.99
C LEU A 330 5.46 -21.16 12.30
N GLU A 331 5.23 -22.46 12.52
CA GLU A 331 4.02 -22.96 13.17
C GLU A 331 4.07 -22.62 14.67
N SER A 332 4.11 -21.32 14.98
CA SER A 332 3.88 -20.84 16.34
C SER A 332 2.44 -20.38 16.40
N GLN A 333 1.55 -21.33 16.69
CA GLN A 333 0.13 -21.07 16.87
C GLN A 333 -0.04 -20.20 18.12
N VAL A 334 -0.74 -19.08 17.97
CA VAL A 334 -1.26 -18.33 19.12
C VAL A 334 -2.11 -19.29 19.94
N SER A 335 -1.81 -19.44 21.24
CA SER A 335 -2.62 -20.28 22.11
C SER A 335 -3.95 -19.58 22.40
N TYR A 336 -5.05 -20.28 22.11
CA TYR A 336 -6.42 -19.83 22.37
C TYR A 336 -7.05 -20.57 23.54
N GLU A 337 -6.26 -21.23 24.39
CA GLU A 337 -6.79 -21.90 25.58
C GLU A 337 -7.61 -20.93 26.46
N PRO A 338 -8.72 -21.41 27.06
CA PRO A 338 -9.25 -22.79 27.03
C PRO A 338 -10.07 -23.17 25.78
N ALA A 339 -10.33 -22.25 24.84
CA ALA A 339 -11.20 -22.52 23.68
C ALA A 339 -10.60 -23.50 22.64
N GLY A 340 -9.29 -23.74 22.69
CA GLY A 340 -8.57 -24.68 21.81
C GLY A 340 -8.37 -24.19 20.37
N SER A 341 -9.22 -23.29 19.85
CA SER A 341 -9.06 -22.70 18.52
C SER A 341 -9.45 -21.23 18.47
N ALA A 342 -8.93 -20.51 17.47
CA ALA A 342 -9.23 -19.10 17.23
C ALA A 342 -10.72 -18.85 16.98
N ASP A 343 -11.37 -19.77 16.26
CA ASP A 343 -12.77 -19.60 15.84
C ASP A 343 -13.72 -19.81 17.03
N VAL A 344 -13.48 -20.85 17.84
CA VAL A 344 -14.24 -21.08 19.09
C VAL A 344 -14.04 -19.93 20.07
N PHE A 345 -12.80 -19.45 20.22
CA PHE A 345 -12.48 -18.30 21.05
C PHE A 345 -13.25 -17.04 20.61
N ALA A 346 -13.20 -16.73 19.31
CA ALA A 346 -13.88 -15.57 18.75
C ALA A 346 -15.40 -15.69 18.88
N GLU A 347 -15.96 -16.88 18.68
CA GLU A 347 -17.38 -17.15 18.86
C GLU A 347 -17.83 -16.91 20.31
N GLN A 348 -17.11 -17.46 21.29
CA GLN A 348 -17.42 -17.29 22.71
C GLN A 348 -17.35 -15.82 23.14
N CYS A 349 -16.30 -15.11 22.73
CA CYS A 349 -16.18 -13.68 23.02
C CYS A 349 -17.28 -12.86 22.33
N ASN A 350 -17.56 -13.12 21.05
CA ASN A 350 -18.62 -12.43 20.30
C ASN A 350 -20.01 -12.67 20.90
N ARG A 351 -20.25 -13.88 21.41
CA ARG A 351 -21.49 -14.22 22.09
C ARG A 351 -21.69 -13.32 23.32
N SER A 352 -20.72 -13.26 24.23
CA SER A 352 -20.84 -12.40 25.41
C SER A 352 -20.98 -10.93 25.04
N VAL A 353 -20.20 -10.43 24.07
CA VAL A 353 -20.30 -9.04 23.58
C VAL A 353 -21.70 -8.73 23.03
N THR A 354 -22.26 -9.65 22.25
CA THR A 354 -23.59 -9.46 21.64
C THR A 354 -24.69 -9.48 22.70
N LEU A 355 -24.61 -10.39 23.67
CA LEU A 355 -25.53 -10.42 24.80
C LEU A 355 -25.44 -9.15 25.63
N SER A 356 -24.24 -8.68 25.95
CA SER A 356 -24.01 -7.41 26.65
C SER A 356 -24.68 -6.23 25.93
N LYS A 357 -24.49 -6.11 24.62
CA LYS A 357 -25.10 -5.05 23.81
C LYS A 357 -26.63 -5.12 23.83
N LEU A 358 -27.18 -6.33 23.79
CA LEU A 358 -28.63 -6.55 23.93
C LEU A 358 -29.14 -6.07 25.30
N HIS A 359 -28.48 -6.45 26.40
CA HIS A 359 -28.83 -5.99 27.74
C HIS A 359 -28.76 -4.46 27.88
N VAL A 360 -27.71 -3.83 27.35
CA VAL A 360 -27.53 -2.36 27.38
C VAL A 360 -28.61 -1.64 26.57
N ALA A 361 -28.95 -2.13 25.38
CA ALA A 361 -30.03 -1.55 24.59
C ALA A 361 -31.41 -1.78 25.24
N LEU A 362 -31.60 -2.96 25.84
CA LEU A 362 -32.83 -3.32 26.54
C LEU A 362 -33.07 -2.39 27.73
N ILE A 363 -32.07 -2.18 28.60
CA ILE A 363 -32.21 -1.29 29.75
C ILE A 363 -32.45 0.15 29.33
N ALA A 364 -31.80 0.62 28.26
CA ALA A 364 -32.04 1.96 27.73
C ALA A 364 -33.50 2.12 27.27
N ALA A 365 -34.05 1.13 26.56
CA ALA A 365 -35.44 1.14 26.14
C ALA A 365 -36.42 1.10 27.32
N ILE A 366 -36.18 0.26 28.34
CA ILE A 366 -37.00 0.21 29.57
C ILE A 366 -37.00 1.57 30.25
N CYS A 367 -35.82 2.16 30.49
CA CYS A 367 -35.69 3.44 31.18
C CYS A 367 -36.40 4.58 30.45
N LEU A 368 -36.38 4.59 29.12
CA LEU A 368 -37.12 5.57 28.31
C LEU A 368 -38.63 5.31 28.36
N MET A 369 -39.06 4.06 28.15
CA MET A 369 -40.49 3.67 28.12
C MET A 369 -41.20 3.88 29.45
N ARG A 370 -40.51 3.66 30.56
CA ARG A 370 -41.07 3.84 31.91
C ARG A 370 -40.84 5.24 32.46
N ASN A 371 -40.32 6.17 31.65
CA ASN A 371 -40.21 7.56 32.06
C ASN A 371 -41.58 8.26 31.98
N PRO A 372 -42.11 8.83 33.09
CA PRO A 372 -43.43 9.45 33.11
C PRO A 372 -43.55 10.71 32.25
N SER A 373 -42.44 11.32 31.84
CA SER A 373 -42.43 12.47 30.94
C SER A 373 -42.50 12.09 29.45
N LEU A 374 -42.34 10.81 29.08
CA LEU A 374 -42.28 10.37 27.69
C LEU A 374 -43.51 10.75 26.86
N THR A 375 -44.71 10.62 27.44
CA THR A 375 -46.00 10.91 26.76
C THR A 375 -46.45 12.35 26.93
N LYS A 376 -45.72 13.16 27.71
CA LYS A 376 -46.05 14.58 27.93
C LYS A 376 -45.59 15.40 26.72
N ARG A 377 -46.38 16.40 26.32
CA ARG A 377 -46.03 17.36 25.25
C ARG A 377 -44.98 18.40 25.67
N THR A 378 -44.16 18.11 26.68
CA THR A 378 -43.08 18.99 27.14
C THR A 378 -41.84 18.85 26.24
N GLU A 379 -40.93 19.82 26.29
CA GLU A 379 -39.63 19.71 25.58
C GLU A 379 -38.82 18.49 26.06
N GLU A 380 -38.91 18.16 27.35
CA GLU A 380 -38.35 16.92 27.91
C GLU A 380 -38.98 15.68 27.25
N GLY A 381 -40.31 15.61 27.16
CA GLY A 381 -41.02 14.49 26.52
C GLY A 381 -40.67 14.35 25.04
N LYS A 382 -40.56 15.45 24.29
CA LYS A 382 -40.08 15.45 22.90
C LYS A 382 -38.66 14.88 22.78
N THR A 383 -37.76 15.27 23.69
CA THR A 383 -36.37 14.79 23.72
C THR A 383 -36.30 13.30 24.05
N LEU A 384 -37.09 12.84 25.02
CA LEU A 384 -37.17 11.41 25.37
C LEU A 384 -37.73 10.58 24.21
N MET A 385 -38.76 11.09 23.52
CA MET A 385 -39.33 10.43 22.34
C MET A 385 -38.32 10.35 21.18
N ALA A 386 -37.51 11.40 20.96
CA ALA A 386 -36.43 11.38 19.98
C ALA A 386 -35.38 10.31 20.31
N LYS A 387 -34.91 10.26 21.56
CA LYS A 387 -33.98 9.21 22.04
C LYS A 387 -34.58 7.82 21.90
N LEU A 388 -35.87 7.64 22.18
CA LEU A 388 -36.54 6.36 22.01
C LEU A 388 -36.57 5.90 20.55
N LYS A 389 -36.79 6.83 19.61
CA LYS A 389 -36.71 6.56 18.16
C LYS A 389 -35.30 6.15 17.73
N GLU A 390 -34.25 6.65 18.37
CA GLU A 390 -32.86 6.25 18.12
C GLU A 390 -32.50 4.88 18.75
N VAL A 391 -33.03 4.60 19.95
CA VAL A 391 -32.77 3.35 20.66
C VAL A 391 -33.49 2.17 20.01
N HIS A 392 -34.71 2.35 19.50
CA HIS A 392 -35.51 1.29 18.86
C HIS A 392 -34.74 0.50 17.77
N PRO A 393 -34.17 1.13 16.71
CA PRO A 393 -33.44 0.39 15.69
C PRO A 393 -32.19 -0.32 16.25
N THR A 394 -31.53 0.27 17.26
CA THR A 394 -30.37 -0.34 17.93
C THR A 394 -30.78 -1.60 18.69
N LEU A 395 -31.90 -1.57 19.42
CA LEU A 395 -32.46 -2.73 20.11
C LEU A 395 -32.83 -3.83 19.12
N VAL A 396 -33.55 -3.49 18.04
CA VAL A 396 -33.92 -4.44 16.99
C VAL A 396 -32.69 -5.07 16.34
N LYS A 397 -31.66 -4.28 16.06
CA LYS A 397 -30.38 -4.79 15.53
C LYS A 397 -29.76 -5.82 16.48
N HIS A 398 -29.64 -5.51 17.78
CA HIS A 398 -29.02 -6.43 18.74
C HIS A 398 -29.85 -7.68 19.01
N ILE A 399 -31.18 -7.62 18.88
CA ILE A 399 -32.04 -8.81 18.86
C ILE A 399 -31.68 -9.72 17.68
N GLN A 400 -31.51 -9.15 16.48
CA GLN A 400 -31.12 -9.92 15.29
C GLN A 400 -29.69 -10.46 15.41
N ASP A 401 -28.74 -9.65 15.89
CA ASP A 401 -27.36 -10.09 16.12
C ASP A 401 -27.30 -11.27 17.12
N TRP A 402 -28.19 -11.28 18.12
CA TRP A 402 -28.25 -12.35 19.13
C TRP A 402 -29.00 -13.61 18.65
N LYS A 403 -29.88 -13.48 17.66
CA LYS A 403 -30.74 -14.57 17.17
C LYS A 403 -30.00 -15.88 16.84
N PRO A 404 -28.80 -15.88 16.22
CA PRO A 404 -28.03 -17.10 15.96
C PRO A 404 -27.58 -17.84 17.22
N TYR A 405 -27.41 -17.13 18.34
CA TYR A 405 -26.89 -17.68 19.60
C TYR A 405 -27.99 -18.14 20.58
N ALA A 406 -29.25 -17.79 20.29
CA ALA A 406 -30.38 -18.02 21.17
C ALA A 406 -31.01 -19.41 20.91
N THR A 407 -30.63 -20.40 21.72
CA THR A 407 -31.36 -21.68 21.81
C THR A 407 -32.27 -21.68 23.05
N VAL A 408 -33.36 -22.45 23.03
CA VAL A 408 -34.38 -22.47 24.11
C VAL A 408 -33.78 -22.80 25.48
N SER A 409 -32.66 -23.53 25.52
CA SER A 409 -31.95 -23.89 26.74
C SER A 409 -31.00 -22.82 27.28
N THR A 410 -30.81 -21.69 26.58
CA THR A 410 -29.83 -20.67 26.98
C THR A 410 -30.47 -19.52 27.76
N PRO A 411 -29.82 -18.98 28.80
CA PRO A 411 -30.32 -17.83 29.57
C PRO A 411 -30.70 -16.63 28.68
N GLY A 412 -29.95 -16.41 27.60
CA GLY A 412 -30.23 -15.35 26.63
C GLY A 412 -31.48 -15.53 25.77
N PHE A 413 -32.15 -16.69 25.79
CA PHE A 413 -33.45 -16.87 25.13
C PHE A 413 -34.54 -16.00 25.77
N ARG A 414 -34.59 -15.94 27.10
CA ARG A 414 -35.57 -15.13 27.84
C ARG A 414 -35.34 -13.64 27.64
N VAL A 415 -34.08 -13.22 27.68
CA VAL A 415 -33.66 -11.85 27.39
C VAL A 415 -34.12 -11.43 26.00
N ARG A 416 -33.92 -12.29 25.00
CA ARG A 416 -34.37 -12.02 23.63
C ARG A 416 -35.89 -11.91 23.53
N ALA A 417 -36.65 -12.86 24.08
CA ALA A 417 -38.11 -12.85 24.00
C ALA A 417 -38.71 -11.61 24.66
N TYR A 418 -38.16 -11.22 25.81
CA TYR A 418 -38.56 -9.98 26.48
C TYR A 418 -38.15 -8.73 25.67
N ALA A 419 -36.95 -8.71 25.07
CA ALA A 419 -36.51 -7.63 24.20
C ALA A 419 -37.37 -7.49 22.93
N GLU A 420 -37.81 -8.59 22.32
CA GLU A 420 -38.75 -8.60 21.19
C GLU A 420 -40.11 -8.01 21.59
N THR A 421 -40.60 -8.36 22.78
CA THR A 421 -41.85 -7.80 23.34
C THR A 421 -41.71 -6.29 23.57
N LEU A 422 -40.62 -5.86 24.21
CA LEU A 422 -40.37 -4.45 24.46
C LEU A 422 -40.16 -3.68 23.15
N ALA A 423 -39.47 -4.23 22.17
CA ALA A 423 -39.30 -3.59 20.87
C ALA A 423 -40.66 -3.34 20.19
N ALA A 424 -41.60 -4.28 20.28
CA ALA A 424 -42.96 -4.09 19.80
C ALA A 424 -43.73 -3.01 20.59
N GLU A 425 -43.59 -2.97 21.93
CA GLU A 425 -44.15 -1.89 22.76
C GLU A 425 -43.59 -0.52 22.35
N VAL A 426 -42.28 -0.42 22.17
CA VAL A 426 -41.60 0.81 21.74
C VAL A 426 -42.12 1.24 20.37
N LEU A 427 -42.25 0.31 19.41
CA LEU A 427 -42.77 0.59 18.08
C LEU A 427 -44.18 1.17 18.14
N ALA A 428 -45.06 0.62 18.98
CA ALA A 428 -46.42 1.11 19.17
C ALA A 428 -46.46 2.54 19.73
N VAL A 429 -45.48 2.93 20.55
CA VAL A 429 -45.38 4.30 21.10
C VAL A 429 -44.81 5.29 20.08
N ILE A 430 -43.77 4.90 19.32
CA ILE A 430 -43.14 5.80 18.33
C ILE A 430 -43.94 5.93 17.04
N SER A 431 -44.81 4.96 16.74
CA SER A 431 -45.67 4.90 15.55
C SER A 431 -47.05 4.35 15.95
N PRO A 432 -47.85 5.12 16.68
CA PRO A 432 -49.20 4.70 17.06
C PRO A 432 -50.00 4.47 15.78
N GLN A 433 -50.46 3.23 15.57
CA GLN A 433 -51.43 2.95 14.52
C GLN A 433 -52.75 3.63 14.90
N ASP A 434 -53.25 4.53 14.05
CA ASP A 434 -54.58 5.08 14.21
C ASP A 434 -55.61 3.94 14.13
N PRO A 435 -56.43 3.70 15.18
CA PRO A 435 -57.47 2.67 15.15
C PRO A 435 -58.64 3.00 14.18
N ALA A 436 -58.53 4.05 13.35
CA ALA A 436 -59.62 4.61 12.55
C ALA A 436 -59.57 4.29 11.04
N LYS A 437 -58.83 3.26 10.58
CA LYS A 437 -58.79 2.88 9.15
C LYS A 437 -59.08 1.41 8.84
N THR A 438 -59.77 0.71 9.72
CA THR A 438 -60.34 -0.62 9.43
C THR A 438 -61.81 -0.67 9.79
N THR A 439 -62.65 0.07 9.08
CA THR A 439 -64.10 -0.20 8.92
C THR A 439 -64.69 0.78 7.90
N ASP A 440 -64.46 0.55 6.62
CA ASP A 440 -65.47 0.84 5.59
C ASP A 440 -65.10 0.20 4.26
N SER A 441 -65.47 -1.06 4.09
CA SER A 441 -65.53 -1.74 2.79
C SER A 441 -66.55 -2.86 2.86
N LYS A 442 -67.81 -2.49 3.09
CA LYS A 442 -68.94 -3.41 2.87
C LYS A 442 -70.16 -2.64 2.36
N ARG A 443 -70.08 -2.13 1.12
CA ARG A 443 -71.29 -1.92 0.32
C ARG A 443 -71.10 -2.44 -1.09
N LYS A 444 -71.70 -3.62 -1.30
CA LYS A 444 -71.99 -4.29 -2.57
C LYS A 444 -72.40 -3.29 -3.65
N LYS A 445 -71.75 -3.33 -4.81
CA LYS A 445 -72.41 -3.10 -6.10
C LYS A 445 -72.26 -4.39 -6.92
N LYS A 446 -73.40 -5.05 -7.14
CA LYS A 446 -73.56 -6.32 -7.84
C LYS A 446 -74.04 -6.01 -9.26
N GLY A 447 -73.29 -6.51 -10.25
CA GLY A 447 -73.71 -6.78 -11.64
C GLY A 447 -73.87 -5.53 -12.54
N LYS A 448 -73.52 -5.57 -13.82
CA LYS A 448 -73.36 -6.72 -14.72
C LYS A 448 -72.73 -6.22 -16.05
N ALA A 449 -71.89 -7.06 -16.68
CA ALA A 449 -71.63 -7.21 -18.13
C ALA A 449 -71.07 -6.00 -18.91
N ASP A 450 -70.13 -6.09 -19.85
CA ASP A 450 -69.47 -7.18 -20.59
C ASP A 450 -68.22 -6.58 -21.28
N GLU A 451 -67.24 -7.45 -21.61
CA GLU A 451 -66.22 -7.34 -22.69
C GLU A 451 -65.22 -6.15 -22.65
N ASP A 452 -63.96 -6.22 -23.05
CA ASP A 452 -63.01 -7.26 -23.41
C ASP A 452 -61.63 -6.57 -23.42
N ASP A 453 -60.59 -7.39 -23.28
CA ASP A 453 -59.25 -7.24 -23.85
C ASP A 453 -58.26 -6.13 -23.43
N ASP A 454 -57.10 -6.69 -23.10
CA ASP A 454 -55.74 -6.29 -23.49
C ASP A 454 -55.00 -5.18 -22.73
N ASP A 455 -54.24 -5.68 -21.78
CA ASP A 455 -52.78 -5.80 -21.84
C ASP A 455 -51.89 -4.58 -21.58
N GLU A 456 -51.10 -4.82 -20.53
CA GLU A 456 -49.70 -4.52 -20.32
C GLU A 456 -49.04 -3.16 -20.65
N GLU A 457 -48.34 -2.75 -19.59
CA GLU A 457 -46.97 -2.26 -19.60
C GLU A 457 -46.68 -0.75 -19.74
N ARG A 458 -46.16 -0.28 -18.59
CA ARG A 458 -44.89 0.43 -18.45
C ARG A 458 -44.80 1.90 -18.88
N THR A 459 -44.59 2.66 -17.81
CA THR A 459 -43.36 3.41 -17.50
C THR A 459 -43.33 4.92 -17.68
N LYS A 460 -42.66 5.49 -16.65
CA LYS A 460 -41.71 6.61 -16.68
C LYS A 460 -42.30 8.02 -16.68
N ALA A 461 -42.13 8.62 -15.50
CA ALA A 461 -41.16 9.70 -15.25
C ALA A 461 -41.15 10.88 -16.23
N LYS A 462 -41.49 12.04 -15.69
CA LYS A 462 -41.01 13.38 -16.06
C LYS A 462 -41.07 14.20 -14.77
N SER A 463 -40.18 15.11 -14.43
CA SER A 463 -39.01 15.72 -15.06
C SER A 463 -38.59 16.83 -14.07
N ALA A 464 -37.30 17.13 -13.93
CA ALA A 464 -36.65 18.42 -14.25
C ALA A 464 -37.29 19.68 -13.61
N LYS A 465 -36.59 20.72 -13.14
CA LYS A 465 -35.25 21.26 -13.42
C LYS A 465 -35.13 22.55 -12.59
N ASN A 466 -33.88 23.01 -12.39
CA ASN A 466 -33.47 24.43 -12.25
C ASN A 466 -33.84 25.18 -10.95
N SER A 467 -33.10 26.16 -10.42
CA SER A 467 -32.07 27.06 -10.98
C SER A 467 -31.31 27.84 -9.89
N ASP A 468 -30.06 28.19 -10.20
CA ASP A 468 -29.35 29.49 -10.05
C ASP A 468 -29.17 30.29 -8.74
N ALA A 469 -27.88 30.67 -8.57
CA ALA A 469 -27.32 32.04 -8.41
C ALA A 469 -26.92 32.63 -7.03
N LYS A 470 -25.62 33.03 -7.04
CA LYS A 470 -24.96 34.26 -6.51
C LYS A 470 -24.54 34.42 -5.03
N ALA A 471 -23.24 34.19 -4.81
CA ALA A 471 -22.16 35.14 -4.46
C ALA A 471 -22.30 36.25 -3.37
N LYS A 472 -21.33 36.28 -2.43
CA LYS A 472 -20.64 37.46 -1.81
C LYS A 472 -19.46 36.96 -0.94
N GLU A 473 -18.18 37.22 -1.25
CA GLU A 473 -17.36 38.44 -1.06
C GLU A 473 -16.71 38.58 0.34
N LYS A 474 -15.36 38.55 0.43
CA LYS A 474 -14.53 39.54 1.18
C LYS A 474 -13.00 39.43 0.92
N LYS A 475 -12.43 40.60 0.59
CA LYS A 475 -11.01 41.05 0.51
C LYS A 475 -10.29 40.98 1.87
N ASP A 476 -8.97 40.78 2.05
CA ASP A 476 -7.70 41.32 1.48
C ASP A 476 -6.96 42.28 2.46
N LYS A 477 -5.70 41.91 2.80
CA LYS A 477 -4.46 42.66 3.15
C LYS A 477 -4.31 43.69 4.29
N SER A 478 -3.19 43.52 5.03
CA SER A 478 -2.17 44.58 5.22
C SER A 478 -0.79 44.02 5.62
N ASP A 479 0.26 44.46 4.91
CA ASP A 479 1.71 44.29 5.10
C ASP A 479 2.35 45.58 5.69
N LYS A 480 3.41 45.44 6.51
CA LYS A 480 4.71 46.20 6.49
C LYS A 480 5.51 45.92 7.79
N LYS A 481 6.73 45.35 7.77
CA LYS A 481 8.09 45.88 7.42
C LYS A 481 8.58 46.96 8.42
N ASP A 482 9.74 46.89 9.06
CA ASP A 482 11.10 46.98 8.48
C ASP A 482 12.25 46.77 9.52
N LYS A 483 13.37 46.14 9.08
CA LYS A 483 14.82 46.49 9.26
C LYS A 483 15.52 46.51 10.65
N LYS A 484 16.84 46.24 10.84
CA LYS A 484 18.03 46.08 9.95
C LYS A 484 19.35 45.79 10.75
N ASP A 485 20.29 45.07 10.10
CA ASP A 485 21.79 45.03 10.21
C ASP A 485 22.48 44.64 11.53
N LYS A 486 23.71 44.08 11.63
CA LYS A 486 24.91 43.72 10.81
C LYS A 486 25.80 42.89 11.80
N LYS A 487 26.74 41.98 11.50
CA LYS A 487 28.01 42.10 10.74
C LYS A 487 28.80 40.76 10.89
N ASP A 488 29.65 40.47 9.91
CA ASP A 488 30.70 39.45 9.81
C ASP A 488 31.53 39.15 11.08
N THR A 489 32.02 37.90 11.21
CA THR A 489 33.44 37.52 10.96
C THR A 489 33.71 36.06 11.38
N THR A 490 34.28 35.25 10.48
CA THR A 490 35.13 34.08 10.81
C THR A 490 36.37 34.56 11.58
N PRO A 491 36.99 33.75 12.47
CA PRO A 491 38.08 32.87 12.00
C PRO A 491 38.31 31.56 12.80
N GLU A 492 39.01 30.63 12.13
CA GLU A 492 40.09 29.75 12.62
C GLU A 492 39.90 28.73 13.76
N GLU A 493 40.34 27.50 13.45
CA GLU A 493 40.87 26.50 14.40
C GLU A 493 41.94 27.10 15.33
N PRO A 494 42.19 26.43 16.47
CA PRO A 494 43.54 25.92 16.61
C PRO A 494 43.65 24.48 17.12
N THR A 495 44.74 23.91 16.64
CA THR A 495 45.41 22.65 16.95
C THR A 495 45.82 22.42 18.40
N GLU A 496 45.97 21.12 18.72
CA GLU A 496 47.05 20.49 19.51
C GLU A 496 47.19 20.66 21.04
N LYS A 497 47.35 19.47 21.67
CA LYS A 497 48.34 19.09 22.72
C LYS A 497 48.06 19.46 24.19
N ALA A 498 47.80 18.42 25.00
CA ALA A 498 48.81 17.74 25.87
C ALA A 498 48.33 17.37 27.30
N LYS A 499 48.97 16.28 27.81
CA LYS A 499 49.15 15.82 29.21
C LYS A 499 47.97 15.03 29.80
N LYS A 500 48.05 13.70 30.03
CA LYS A 500 48.94 12.89 30.90
C LYS A 500 48.74 13.20 32.40
N ALA A 501 48.01 12.33 33.11
CA ALA A 501 48.49 11.56 34.29
C ALA A 501 47.34 11.04 35.21
N VAL A 502 47.31 9.72 35.38
CA VAL A 502 47.27 8.96 36.65
C VAL A 502 46.20 9.31 37.69
N LYS A 503 45.28 8.37 37.96
CA LYS A 503 45.20 7.73 39.30
C LYS A 503 44.38 6.44 39.31
N ASP A 504 44.95 5.48 40.03
CA ASP A 504 44.51 4.12 40.32
C ASP A 504 43.14 4.04 41.01
N LYS A 505 42.46 2.91 40.80
CA LYS A 505 42.12 2.01 41.92
C LYS A 505 41.69 0.62 41.45
N ASP A 506 42.47 -0.34 41.94
CA ASP A 506 42.19 -1.77 42.06
C ASP A 506 40.81 -2.07 42.66
N LYS A 507 40.17 -3.15 42.16
CA LYS A 507 39.89 -4.40 42.90
C LYS A 507 38.87 -5.22 42.09
N ASP A 508 39.26 -6.36 41.54
CA ASP A 508 39.30 -7.67 42.22
C ASP A 508 38.02 -8.46 41.94
N LYS A 509 38.11 -9.45 41.03
CA LYS A 509 37.93 -10.88 41.36
C LYS A 509 37.94 -11.74 40.10
N SER A 510 39.07 -12.42 39.94
CA SER A 510 39.28 -13.57 39.07
C SER A 510 38.55 -14.81 39.58
N ASP A 511 37.92 -15.51 38.64
CA ASP A 511 37.92 -16.96 38.41
C ASP A 511 38.22 -17.91 39.57
N LYS A 512 37.28 -18.84 39.78
CA LYS A 512 37.54 -20.23 40.20
C LYS A 512 36.48 -21.18 39.63
N LYS A 513 36.82 -21.82 38.50
CA LYS A 513 36.62 -23.27 38.30
C LYS A 513 37.98 -23.95 38.64
N PRO A 514 38.10 -25.29 38.79
CA PRO A 514 37.16 -26.37 38.48
C PRO A 514 37.05 -27.42 39.63
N ARG A 515 36.23 -28.47 39.48
CA ARG A 515 36.67 -29.88 39.26
C ARG A 515 35.51 -30.88 39.38
N VAL A 516 35.71 -31.97 38.63
CA VAL A 516 34.91 -33.18 38.37
C VAL A 516 34.90 -34.16 39.56
N LEU A 517 33.96 -35.11 39.49
CA LEU A 517 33.73 -36.39 40.21
C LEU A 517 32.48 -36.29 41.12
N ASP A 518 31.42 -37.11 41.00
CA ASP A 518 31.21 -38.43 40.38
C ASP A 518 30.06 -38.48 39.35
#